data_AF-A0AAD7ZCL9-F1
#
_entry.id   AF-A0AAD7ZCL9-F1
#
_cell.length_a   1.000
_cell.length_b   1.000
_cell.length_c   1.000
_cell.angle_alpha   90.00
_cell.angle_beta   90.00
_cell.angle_gamma   90.00
#
_symmetry.space_group_name_H-M   'P 1'
#
loop_
_entity.id
_entity.type
_entity.pdbx_description
1 polymer ?
#
loop_
_entity_poly.entity_id
_entity_poly.type
_entity_poly.pdbx_seq_one_letter_code
_entity_poly.pdbx_strand_id
1 'polypeptide(L)'
;MDTQANKPNMTFLHYVVEVTMTQNKECLAFTNQLSDVTTVSRISVDNVESEVKKLSADVKRLRAQLLQDTDNIASHFSGFVDDAVMKVDDLAQKIFNCKKVTTRLAQYFCEDPNKFQPEECFSLLADFFLKVKKAVKENEERQKREEKAAQRATNPGKKNPKPVPGAQELTLVEMLMKEISTGGFKLRRNVG
;
A
#
# COMPACT_ATOMS: atom_id res chain seq x y z
N MET A 1 14.74 0.96 -10.46
CA MET A 1 15.79 1.39 -9.49
C MET A 1 16.92 0.44 -9.75
N ASP A 2 17.81 0.88 -10.62
CA ASP A 2 18.68 -0.01 -11.42
C ASP A 2 20.13 0.02 -10.93
N THR A 3 20.31 0.40 -9.66
CA THR A 3 21.61 0.32 -8.99
C THR A 3 21.78 -1.10 -8.47
N GLN A 4 22.72 -1.83 -9.05
CA GLN A 4 23.04 -3.21 -8.64
C GLN A 4 24.03 -3.19 -7.46
N ALA A 5 23.87 -4.12 -6.53
CA ALA A 5 24.83 -4.35 -5.45
C ALA A 5 25.95 -5.29 -5.92
N ASN A 6 27.03 -5.40 -5.13
CA ASN A 6 28.18 -6.28 -5.42
C ASN A 6 27.85 -7.80 -5.44
N LYS A 7 26.58 -8.18 -5.24
CA LYS A 7 26.10 -9.57 -5.29
C LYS A 7 25.21 -9.75 -6.54
N PRO A 8 25.40 -10.82 -7.33
CA PRO A 8 24.53 -11.11 -8.47
C PRO A 8 23.08 -11.25 -8.00
N ASN A 9 22.15 -10.66 -8.74
CA ASN A 9 20.71 -10.64 -8.45
C ASN A 9 20.30 -9.89 -7.17
N MET A 10 21.07 -8.88 -6.73
CA MET A 10 20.69 -7.99 -5.62
C MET A 10 20.81 -6.53 -6.05
N THR A 11 19.75 -5.74 -5.86
CA THR A 11 19.81 -4.27 -6.08
C THR A 11 20.18 -3.54 -4.80
N PHE A 12 20.54 -2.26 -4.91
CA PHE A 12 20.78 -1.41 -3.75
C PHE A 12 19.57 -1.36 -2.81
N LEU A 13 18.35 -1.33 -3.36
CA LEU A 13 17.14 -1.36 -2.55
C LEU A 13 17.02 -2.65 -1.72
N HIS A 14 17.36 -3.80 -2.32
CA HIS A 14 17.41 -5.07 -1.57
C HIS A 14 18.39 -5.01 -0.41
N TYR A 15 19.59 -4.45 -0.65
CA TYR A 15 20.59 -4.30 0.39
C TYR A 15 20.10 -3.41 1.53
N VAL A 16 19.57 -2.22 1.21
CA VAL A 16 19.03 -1.28 2.20
C VAL A 16 17.92 -1.94 3.02
N VAL A 17 17.00 -2.65 2.36
CA VAL A 17 15.90 -3.36 3.04
C VAL A 17 16.43 -4.48 3.94
N GLU A 18 17.43 -5.24 3.50
CA GLU A 18 18.06 -6.31 4.30
C GLU A 18 18.73 -5.76 5.57
N VAL A 19 19.54 -4.70 5.41
CA VAL A 19 20.18 -4.01 6.55
C VAL A 19 19.12 -3.43 7.49
N THR A 20 18.09 -2.79 6.94
CA THR A 20 17.00 -2.21 7.75
C THR A 20 16.25 -3.30 8.52
N MET A 21 15.96 -4.45 7.89
CA MET A 21 15.28 -5.56 8.56
C MET A 21 16.09 -6.19 9.70
N THR A 22 17.42 -6.12 9.63
CA THR A 22 18.30 -6.66 10.69
C THR A 22 18.53 -5.66 11.83
N GLN A 23 18.61 -4.36 11.51
CA GLN A 23 18.91 -3.32 12.49
C GLN A 23 17.66 -2.74 13.15
N ASN A 24 16.63 -2.40 12.36
CA ASN A 24 15.39 -1.83 12.84
C ASN A 24 14.25 -1.99 11.84
N LYS A 25 13.41 -3.01 12.05
CA LYS A 25 12.27 -3.33 11.17
C LYS A 25 11.19 -2.25 11.15
N GLU A 26 11.04 -1.48 12.22
CA GLU A 26 10.03 -0.42 12.34
C GLU A 26 10.25 0.69 11.31
N CYS A 27 11.49 0.88 10.84
CA CYS A 27 11.79 1.80 9.75
C CYS A 27 11.05 1.48 8.45
N LEU A 28 10.49 0.28 8.26
CA LEU A 28 9.72 -0.11 7.08
C LEU A 28 8.19 -0.01 7.28
N ALA A 29 7.73 0.40 8.47
CA ALA A 29 6.32 0.51 8.80
C ALA A 29 5.56 1.51 7.91
N PHE A 30 6.26 2.49 7.32
CA PHE A 30 5.67 3.43 6.35
C PHE A 30 5.00 2.71 5.17
N THR A 31 5.48 1.52 4.79
CA THR A 31 4.90 0.75 3.68
C THR A 31 3.48 0.25 3.97
N ASN A 32 3.04 0.27 5.24
CA ASN A 32 1.67 -0.08 5.63
C ASN A 32 0.65 0.94 5.11
N GLN A 33 1.06 2.20 4.91
CA GLN A 33 0.20 3.26 4.38
C GLN A 33 0.05 3.21 2.84
N LEU A 34 0.54 2.16 2.18
CA LEU A 34 0.51 2.05 0.71
C LEU A 34 -0.91 2.28 0.15
N SER A 35 -1.96 1.74 0.78
CA SER A 35 -3.34 1.90 0.30
C SER A 35 -3.80 3.36 0.35
N ASP A 36 -3.49 4.05 1.44
CA ASP A 36 -3.88 5.45 1.63
C ASP A 36 -3.12 6.34 0.65
N VAL A 37 -1.80 6.15 0.55
CA VAL A 37 -0.93 6.90 -0.38
C VAL A 37 -1.37 6.67 -1.84
N THR A 38 -1.71 5.44 -2.21
CA THR A 38 -2.23 5.12 -3.57
C THR A 38 -3.59 5.75 -3.84
N THR A 39 -4.42 5.92 -2.81
CA THR A 39 -5.73 6.57 -2.96
C THR A 39 -5.56 8.06 -3.19
N VAL A 40 -4.76 8.72 -2.35
CA VAL A 40 -4.56 10.18 -2.45
C VAL A 40 -3.74 10.58 -3.68
N SER A 41 -2.87 9.72 -4.20
CA SER A 41 -2.12 9.99 -5.44
C SER A 41 -2.99 10.12 -6.69
N ARG A 42 -4.28 9.75 -6.60
CA ARG A 42 -5.24 9.86 -7.70
C ARG A 42 -6.11 11.12 -7.62
N ILE A 43 -5.97 11.90 -6.55
CA ILE A 43 -6.77 13.09 -6.30
C ILE A 43 -5.92 14.32 -6.62
N SER A 44 -6.34 15.09 -7.63
CA SER A 44 -5.69 16.36 -7.95
C SER A 44 -6.26 17.50 -7.12
N VAL A 45 -5.39 18.14 -6.33
CA VAL A 45 -5.79 19.27 -5.46
C VAL A 45 -6.28 20.45 -6.29
N ASP A 46 -5.68 20.69 -7.45
CA ASP A 46 -6.07 21.78 -8.34
C ASP A 46 -7.43 21.53 -9.00
N ASN A 47 -7.74 20.28 -9.39
CA ASN A 47 -9.07 19.94 -9.90
C ASN A 47 -10.14 20.14 -8.82
N VAL A 48 -9.89 19.65 -7.60
CA VAL A 48 -10.83 19.84 -6.48
C VAL A 48 -11.01 21.34 -6.20
N GLU A 49 -9.93 22.14 -6.19
CA GLU A 49 -10.06 23.59 -6.02
C GLU A 49 -10.94 24.23 -7.11
N SER A 50 -10.75 23.84 -8.37
CA SER A 50 -11.53 24.36 -9.50
C SER A 50 -13.02 24.03 -9.36
N GLU A 51 -13.34 22.78 -9.00
CA GLU A 51 -14.72 22.33 -8.76
C GLU A 51 -15.38 23.11 -7.62
N VAL A 52 -14.64 23.31 -6.51
CA VAL A 52 -15.14 24.06 -5.35
C VAL A 52 -15.36 25.53 -5.69
N LYS A 53 -14.45 26.16 -6.46
CA LYS A 53 -14.62 27.53 -6.94
C LYS A 53 -15.88 27.67 -7.80
N LYS A 54 -16.09 26.73 -8.73
CA LYS A 54 -17.29 26.71 -9.57
C LYS A 54 -18.55 26.56 -8.73
N LEU A 55 -18.57 25.59 -7.82
CA LEU A 55 -19.71 25.35 -6.93
C LEU A 55 -20.01 26.57 -6.04
N SER A 56 -18.98 27.22 -5.49
CA SER A 56 -19.16 28.46 -4.70
C SER A 56 -19.78 29.58 -5.54
N ALA A 57 -19.32 29.76 -6.78
CA ALA A 57 -19.89 30.76 -7.70
C ALA A 57 -21.36 30.46 -8.05
N ASP A 58 -21.68 29.19 -8.30
CA ASP A 58 -23.04 28.75 -8.63
C ASP A 58 -24.00 28.93 -7.44
N VAL A 59 -23.57 28.59 -6.21
CA VAL A 59 -24.36 28.78 -4.99
C VAL A 59 -24.57 30.28 -4.70
N LYS A 60 -23.54 31.11 -4.86
CA LYS A 60 -23.67 32.57 -4.68
C LYS A 60 -24.60 33.19 -5.72
N ARG A 61 -24.56 32.72 -6.97
CA ARG A 61 -25.49 33.13 -8.02
C ARG A 61 -26.93 32.75 -7.68
N LEU A 62 -27.15 31.52 -7.21
CA LEU A 62 -28.47 31.05 -6.78
C LEU A 62 -29.02 31.92 -5.64
N ARG A 63 -28.19 32.24 -4.64
CA ARG A 63 -28.57 33.16 -3.56
C ARG A 63 -28.99 34.53 -4.06
N ALA A 64 -28.23 35.10 -4.99
CA ALA A 64 -28.56 36.40 -5.57
C ALA A 64 -29.90 36.38 -6.34
N GLN A 65 -30.18 35.28 -7.06
CA GLN A 65 -31.46 35.10 -7.75
C GLN A 65 -32.63 35.00 -6.77
N LEU A 66 -32.48 34.26 -5.67
CA LEU A 66 -33.51 34.18 -4.62
C LEU A 66 -33.79 35.53 -3.95
N LEU A 67 -32.79 36.41 -3.81
CA LEU A 67 -32.98 37.74 -3.23
C LEU A 67 -33.76 38.69 -4.15
N GLN A 68 -33.76 38.41 -5.45
CA GLN A 68 -34.50 39.19 -6.46
C GLN A 68 -35.88 38.57 -6.77
N ASP A 69 -36.18 37.43 -6.17
CA ASP A 69 -37.40 36.69 -6.43
C ASP A 69 -38.60 37.36 -5.73
N THR A 70 -39.65 37.61 -6.52
CA THR A 70 -40.92 38.19 -6.04
C THR A 70 -41.97 37.11 -5.80
N ASP A 71 -41.73 35.88 -6.25
CA ASP A 71 -42.61 34.75 -6.00
C ASP A 71 -42.28 34.13 -4.64
N ASN A 72 -43.20 33.36 -4.05
CA ASN A 72 -43.00 32.72 -2.73
C ASN A 72 -41.90 31.63 -2.72
N ILE A 73 -41.13 31.46 -3.81
CA ILE A 73 -40.08 30.43 -3.93
C ILE A 73 -38.94 30.72 -2.95
N ALA A 74 -38.54 31.99 -2.78
CA ALA A 74 -37.52 32.38 -1.81
C ALA A 74 -37.81 31.89 -0.38
N SER A 75 -39.09 31.86 0.04
CA SER A 75 -39.49 31.41 1.38
C SER A 75 -39.25 29.92 1.62
N HIS A 76 -39.25 29.10 0.58
CA HIS A 76 -39.06 27.64 0.68
C HIS A 76 -37.59 27.23 0.62
N PHE A 77 -36.75 27.98 -0.09
CA PHE A 77 -35.38 27.57 -0.40
C PHE A 77 -34.28 28.41 0.26
N SER A 78 -34.61 29.57 0.86
CA SER A 78 -33.62 30.45 1.52
C SER A 78 -32.74 29.72 2.54
N GLY A 79 -33.34 28.97 3.46
CA GLY A 79 -32.58 28.20 4.46
C GLY A 79 -31.63 27.16 3.84
N PHE A 80 -32.08 26.45 2.79
CA PHE A 80 -31.23 25.51 2.07
C PHE A 80 -30.04 26.21 1.38
N VAL A 81 -30.28 27.38 0.78
CA VAL A 81 -29.23 28.13 0.08
C VAL A 81 -28.23 28.73 1.06
N ASP A 82 -28.68 29.25 2.20
CA ASP A 82 -27.79 29.74 3.26
C ASP A 82 -26.92 28.61 3.83
N ASP A 83 -27.49 27.43 4.09
CA ASP A 83 -26.74 26.23 4.47
C ASP A 83 -25.71 25.82 3.40
N ALA A 84 -26.10 25.89 2.12
CA ALA A 84 -25.20 25.58 1.02
C ALA A 84 -24.02 26.57 0.95
N VAL A 85 -24.26 27.88 1.15
CA VAL A 85 -23.21 28.90 1.23
C VAL A 85 -22.22 28.56 2.35
N MET A 86 -22.72 28.27 3.55
CA MET A 86 -21.85 27.91 4.68
C MET A 86 -20.97 26.69 4.38
N LYS A 87 -21.54 25.67 3.73
CA LYS A 87 -20.80 24.44 3.37
C LYS A 87 -19.75 24.68 2.29
N VAL A 88 -20.03 25.50 1.27
CA VAL A 88 -19.03 25.79 0.23
C VAL A 88 -17.91 26.69 0.75
N ASP A 89 -18.20 27.60 1.70
CA ASP A 89 -17.20 28.42 2.34
C ASP A 89 -16.28 27.59 3.26
N ASP A 90 -16.82 26.62 4.02
CA ASP A 90 -16.02 25.64 4.77
C ASP A 90 -15.12 24.81 3.86
N LEU A 91 -15.64 24.37 2.70
CA LEU A 91 -14.86 23.62 1.72
C LEU A 91 -13.72 24.47 1.12
N ALA A 92 -13.99 25.74 0.81
CA ALA A 92 -12.96 26.68 0.36
C ALA A 92 -11.85 26.86 1.42
N GLN A 93 -12.21 26.93 2.70
CA GLN A 93 -11.25 27.02 3.80
C GLN A 93 -10.39 25.76 3.93
N LYS A 94 -10.99 24.57 3.76
CA LYS A 94 -10.25 23.30 3.74
C LYS A 94 -9.26 23.23 2.57
N ILE A 95 -9.64 23.70 1.40
CA ILE A 95 -8.75 23.77 0.23
C ILE A 95 -7.60 24.75 0.46
N PHE A 96 -7.86 25.92 1.05
CA PHE A 96 -6.81 26.86 1.44
C PHE A 96 -5.79 26.21 2.39
N ASN A 97 -6.27 25.50 3.41
CA ASN A 97 -5.41 24.78 4.35
C ASN A 97 -4.62 23.65 3.66
N CYS A 98 -5.27 22.92 2.75
CA CYS A 98 -4.62 21.89 1.94
C CYS A 98 -3.47 22.47 1.13
N LYS A 99 -3.67 23.58 0.40
CA LYS A 99 -2.62 24.27 -0.35
C LYS A 99 -1.47 24.75 0.53
N LYS A 100 -1.75 25.25 1.73
CA LYS A 100 -0.71 25.62 2.71
C LYS A 100 0.16 24.42 3.11
N VAL A 101 -0.46 23.27 3.34
CA VAL A 101 0.26 22.02 3.64
C VAL A 101 1.06 21.55 2.42
N THR A 102 0.50 21.63 1.22
CA THR A 102 1.20 21.32 -0.04
C THR A 102 2.46 22.17 -0.22
N THR A 103 2.39 23.48 0.02
CA THR A 103 3.57 24.36 -0.02
C THR A 103 4.63 23.94 0.99
N ARG A 104 4.22 23.61 2.23
CA ARG A 104 5.15 23.12 3.26
C ARG A 104 5.77 21.79 2.86
N LEU A 105 5.02 20.90 2.21
CA LEU A 105 5.51 19.61 1.73
C LEU A 105 6.55 19.80 0.63
N ALA A 106 6.31 20.69 -0.32
CA ALA A 106 7.27 21.05 -1.36
C ALA A 106 8.59 21.55 -0.75
N GLN A 107 8.50 22.49 0.20
CA GLN A 107 9.67 23.00 0.92
C GLN A 107 10.42 21.91 1.68
N TYR A 108 9.70 20.98 2.32
CA TYR A 108 10.29 19.87 3.06
C TYR A 108 11.09 18.92 2.14
N PHE A 109 10.58 18.65 0.94
CA PHE A 109 11.27 17.82 -0.06
C PHE A 109 12.25 18.61 -0.94
N CYS A 110 12.44 19.90 -0.66
CA CYS A 110 13.29 20.81 -1.46
C CYS A 110 12.85 20.92 -2.94
N GLU A 111 11.55 20.81 -3.19
CA GLU A 111 10.91 21.00 -4.50
C GLU A 111 10.48 22.46 -4.69
N ASP A 112 10.27 22.89 -5.93
CA ASP A 112 9.71 24.23 -6.24
C ASP A 112 8.20 24.27 -5.86
N PRO A 113 7.78 25.10 -4.88
CA PRO A 113 6.38 25.13 -4.44
C PRO A 113 5.39 25.56 -5.53
N ASN A 114 5.84 26.20 -6.61
CA ASN A 114 4.97 26.60 -7.72
C ASN A 114 4.77 25.49 -8.75
N LYS A 115 5.61 24.46 -8.74
CA LYS A 115 5.54 23.31 -9.67
C LYS A 115 5.17 22.01 -8.99
N PHE A 116 5.27 21.97 -7.66
CA PHE A 116 5.02 20.76 -6.88
C PHE A 116 3.55 20.34 -6.95
N GLN A 117 3.31 19.14 -7.49
CA GLN A 117 2.00 18.50 -7.49
C GLN A 117 1.97 17.36 -6.46
N PRO A 118 1.13 17.45 -5.41
CA PRO A 118 1.09 16.44 -4.36
C PRO A 118 0.68 15.07 -4.88
N GLU A 119 -0.23 14.99 -5.86
CA GLU A 119 -0.64 13.74 -6.50
C GLU A 119 0.54 12.99 -7.13
N GLU A 120 1.44 13.69 -7.82
CA GLU A 120 2.63 13.12 -8.44
C GLU A 120 3.62 12.65 -7.37
N CYS A 121 3.84 13.44 -6.32
CA CYS A 121 4.68 13.08 -5.19
C CYS A 121 4.17 11.80 -4.50
N PHE A 122 2.86 11.72 -4.21
CA PHE A 122 2.28 10.53 -3.61
C PHE A 122 2.32 9.32 -4.54
N SER A 123 2.21 9.52 -5.85
CA SER A 123 2.38 8.44 -6.84
C SER A 123 3.79 7.84 -6.78
N LEU A 124 4.81 8.70 -6.73
CA LEU A 124 6.21 8.29 -6.57
C LEU A 124 6.44 7.55 -5.24
N LEU A 125 5.82 8.02 -4.15
CA LEU A 125 5.88 7.35 -2.85
C LEU A 125 5.18 5.98 -2.87
N ALA A 126 4.00 5.87 -3.48
CA ALA A 126 3.29 4.59 -3.63
C ALA A 126 4.15 3.56 -4.38
N ASP A 127 4.76 3.98 -5.49
CA ASP A 127 5.69 3.16 -6.26
C ASP A 127 6.91 2.74 -5.43
N PHE A 128 7.46 3.65 -4.64
CA PHE A 128 8.57 3.34 -3.75
C PHE A 128 8.16 2.34 -2.67
N PHE A 129 7.00 2.52 -2.03
CA PHE A 129 6.49 1.62 -0.99
C PHE A 129 6.25 0.22 -1.55
N LEU A 130 5.74 0.12 -2.77
CA LEU A 130 5.57 -1.14 -3.49
C LEU A 130 6.91 -1.83 -3.77
N LYS A 131 7.91 -1.07 -4.23
CA LYS A 131 9.26 -1.59 -4.48
C LYS A 131 9.94 -2.08 -3.19
N VAL A 132 9.75 -1.38 -2.07
CA VAL A 132 10.25 -1.80 -0.75
C VAL A 132 9.59 -3.12 -0.33
N LYS A 133 8.25 -3.22 -0.40
CA LYS A 133 7.53 -4.47 -0.09
C LYS A 133 7.98 -5.63 -0.96
N LYS A 134 8.21 -5.37 -2.25
CA LYS A 134 8.74 -6.37 -3.18
C LYS A 134 10.15 -6.82 -2.77
N ALA A 135 11.05 -5.87 -2.47
CA ALA A 135 12.41 -6.18 -2.04
C ALA A 135 12.45 -6.96 -0.71
N VAL A 136 11.53 -6.70 0.22
CA VAL A 136 11.36 -7.51 1.45
C VAL A 136 11.09 -8.97 1.09
N LYS A 137 10.08 -9.21 0.24
CA LYS A 137 9.70 -10.57 -0.19
C LYS A 137 10.83 -11.27 -0.93
N GLU A 138 11.48 -10.57 -1.87
CA GLU A 138 12.60 -11.11 -2.66
C GLU A 138 13.82 -11.43 -1.78
N ASN A 139 14.10 -10.64 -0.73
CA ASN A 139 15.12 -10.93 0.27
C ASN A 139 14.77 -12.19 1.09
N GLU A 140 13.53 -12.32 1.57
CA GLU A 140 13.09 -13.51 2.31
C GLU A 140 13.19 -14.79 1.47
N GLU A 141 12.80 -14.73 0.20
CA GLU A 141 12.92 -15.85 -0.74
C GLU A 141 14.38 -16.19 -1.03
N ARG A 142 15.27 -15.19 -1.14
CA ARG A 142 16.72 -15.41 -1.25
C ARG A 142 17.27 -16.11 -0.01
N GLN A 143 16.97 -15.62 1.18
CA GLN A 143 17.44 -16.20 2.44
C GLN A 143 17.00 -17.67 2.57
N LYS A 144 15.73 -17.98 2.28
CA LYS A 144 15.22 -19.36 2.29
C LYS A 144 15.95 -20.27 1.30
N ARG A 145 16.36 -19.75 0.13
CA ARG A 145 17.12 -20.53 -0.87
C ARG A 145 18.55 -20.78 -0.40
N GLU A 146 19.20 -19.78 0.17
CA GLU A 146 20.56 -19.88 0.70
C GLU A 146 20.63 -20.86 1.88
N GLU A 147 19.66 -20.80 2.81
CA GLU A 147 19.55 -21.74 3.93
C GLU A 147 19.36 -23.20 3.46
N LYS A 148 18.49 -23.44 2.47
CA LYS A 148 18.30 -24.77 1.88
C LYS A 148 19.55 -25.27 1.16
N ALA A 149 20.27 -24.40 0.47
CA ALA A 149 21.52 -24.75 -0.20
C ALA A 149 22.62 -25.10 0.81
N ALA A 150 22.75 -24.31 1.88
CA ALA A 150 23.69 -24.57 2.96
C ALA A 150 23.40 -25.91 3.66
N GLN A 151 22.13 -26.21 3.97
CA GLN A 151 21.74 -27.50 4.57
C GLN A 151 22.08 -28.71 3.68
N ARG A 152 21.94 -28.57 2.35
CA ARG A 152 22.33 -29.62 1.39
C ARG A 152 23.85 -29.80 1.33
N ALA A 153 24.61 -28.72 1.45
CA ALA A 153 26.07 -28.78 1.49
C ALA A 153 26.61 -29.41 2.78
N THR A 154 25.93 -29.21 3.92
CA THR A 154 26.34 -29.79 5.22
C THR A 154 25.83 -31.21 5.46
N ASN A 155 24.83 -31.69 4.71
CA ASN A 155 24.31 -33.07 4.77
C ASN A 155 24.30 -33.75 3.38
N PRO A 156 25.48 -34.02 2.78
CA PRO A 156 25.58 -34.61 1.43
C PRO A 156 25.02 -36.06 1.32
N GLY A 157 24.63 -36.69 2.44
CA GLY A 157 24.24 -38.10 2.53
C GLY A 157 22.74 -38.42 2.42
N LYS A 158 21.81 -37.46 2.55
CA LYS A 158 20.38 -37.71 2.29
C LYS A 158 20.08 -37.44 0.82
N LYS A 159 20.40 -38.42 -0.03
CA LYS A 159 19.84 -38.50 -1.39
C LYS A 159 18.31 -38.50 -1.26
N ASN A 160 17.62 -37.53 -1.84
CA ASN A 160 16.21 -37.76 -2.20
C ASN A 160 16.19 -39.04 -3.05
N PRO A 161 15.36 -40.05 -2.71
CA PRO A 161 15.32 -41.27 -3.49
C PRO A 161 15.04 -40.89 -4.96
N LYS A 162 15.90 -41.36 -5.87
CA LYS A 162 15.64 -41.26 -7.31
C LYS A 162 14.28 -41.90 -7.57
N PRO A 163 13.40 -41.31 -8.39
CA PRO A 163 12.17 -41.98 -8.80
C PRO A 163 12.58 -43.30 -9.47
N VAL A 164 12.27 -44.42 -8.84
CA VAL A 164 12.45 -45.74 -9.45
C VAL A 164 11.37 -45.87 -10.52
N PRO A 165 11.70 -46.11 -11.81
CA PRO A 165 10.70 -46.36 -12.82
C PRO A 165 9.89 -47.60 -12.41
N GLY A 166 8.60 -47.41 -12.08
CA GLY A 166 7.69 -48.50 -11.72
C GLY A 166 7.27 -48.60 -10.25
N ALA A 167 7.66 -47.67 -9.38
CA ALA A 167 7.03 -47.58 -8.06
C ALA A 167 5.71 -46.80 -8.17
N GLN A 168 4.57 -47.47 -7.93
CA GLN A 168 3.29 -46.80 -7.72
C GLN A 168 3.47 -45.78 -6.59
N GLU A 169 3.25 -44.50 -6.92
CA GLU A 169 3.30 -43.39 -5.98
C GLU A 169 2.09 -43.56 -5.03
N LEU A 170 2.33 -44.21 -3.89
CA LEU A 170 1.30 -44.35 -2.87
C LEU A 170 0.92 -42.94 -2.41
N THR A 171 -0.35 -42.62 -2.53
CA THR A 171 -0.93 -41.39 -2.00
C THR A 171 -0.66 -41.32 -0.49
N LEU A 172 -0.69 -40.10 0.07
CA LEU A 172 -0.57 -39.87 1.51
C LEU A 172 -1.52 -40.77 2.33
N VAL A 173 -2.70 -41.08 1.77
CA VAL A 173 -3.69 -41.98 2.36
C VAL A 173 -3.17 -43.43 2.38
N GLU A 174 -2.62 -43.92 1.28
CA GLU A 174 -2.10 -45.28 1.20
C GLU A 174 -0.86 -45.50 2.08
N MET A 175 0.00 -44.47 2.20
CA MET A 175 1.11 -44.48 3.14
C MET A 175 0.61 -44.59 4.59
N LEU A 176 -0.41 -43.82 4.97
CA LEU A 176 -1.00 -43.83 6.30
C LEU A 176 -1.66 -45.20 6.62
N MET A 177 -2.40 -45.76 5.66
CA MET A 177 -3.05 -47.06 5.80
C MET A 177 -2.04 -48.19 5.98
N LYS A 178 -0.87 -48.10 5.33
CA LYS A 178 0.24 -49.05 5.49
C LYS A 178 0.91 -48.93 6.87
N GLU A 179 1.05 -47.73 7.42
CA GLU A 179 1.59 -47.54 8.78
C GLU A 179 0.64 -48.05 9.87
N ILE A 180 -0.67 -47.93 9.65
CA ILE A 180 -1.70 -48.49 10.54
C ILE A 180 -1.68 -50.02 10.47
N SER A 181 -1.64 -50.61 9.28
CA SER A 181 -1.66 -52.09 9.12
C SER A 181 -0.41 -52.79 9.63
N THR A 182 0.74 -52.11 9.59
CA THR A 182 2.02 -52.61 10.12
C THR A 182 2.20 -52.36 11.61
N GLY A 183 1.22 -51.73 12.28
CA GLY A 183 1.24 -51.48 13.72
C GLY A 183 2.24 -50.40 14.17
N GLY A 184 2.78 -49.61 13.24
CA GLY A 184 3.72 -48.52 13.55
C GLY A 184 3.05 -47.26 14.12
N PHE A 185 1.74 -47.13 13.91
CA PHE A 185 0.99 -45.93 14.32
C PHE A 185 0.62 -45.95 15.81
N LYS A 186 1.41 -45.26 16.64
CA LYS A 186 1.15 -45.13 18.08
C LYS A 186 0.14 -44.01 18.37
N LEU A 187 -1.12 -44.38 18.56
CA LEU A 187 -2.15 -43.49 19.09
C LEU A 187 -1.82 -43.11 20.53
N ARG A 188 -1.54 -41.84 20.79
CA ARG A 188 -1.45 -41.32 22.16
C ARG A 188 -2.87 -41.12 22.69
N ARG A 189 -3.25 -41.85 23.73
CA ARG A 189 -4.45 -41.52 24.53
C ARG A 189 -4.12 -40.34 25.42
N ASN A 190 -4.87 -39.25 25.29
CA ASN A 190 -4.91 -38.24 26.34
C ASN A 190 -5.68 -38.85 27.52
N VAL A 191 -4.99 -39.00 28.64
CA VAL A 191 -5.63 -39.18 29.94
C VAL A 191 -5.95 -37.77 30.44
N GLY A 192 -7.21 -37.54 30.78
CA GLY A 192 -7.77 -36.22 31.10
C GLY A 192 -7.13 -35.54 32.31
#